data_AF-A0A955EN91-F1
#
_entry.id   AF-A0A955EN91-F1
#
_cell.length_a   1.000
_cell.length_b   1.000
_cell.length_c   1.000
_cell.angle_alpha   90.00
_cell.angle_beta   90.00
_cell.angle_gamma   90.00
#
_symmetry.space_group_name_H-M   'P 1'
#
loop_
_entity.id
_entity.type
_entity.pdbx_description
1 polymer ?
#
loop_
_entity_poly.entity_id
_entity_poly.type
_entity_poly.pdbx_seq_one_letter_code
_entity_poly.pdbx_strand_id
1 'polypeptide(L)'
;AQVGPNRSRLGSTVDSLIANGGTALYDAISVAHGHLSQAALPDRIHAIVVLTDGDDRDSSKTLESLRSEVLIDQEGTAIRVFTIGYGSNTNEAVLEAIAEQSQAKFYKGSTEDIREVFKGISTFF
;
A
#
# COMPACT_ATOMS: atom_id res chain seq x y z
N ALA A 1 -18.58 -5.46 -14.93
CA ALA A 1 -18.92 -4.31 -14.08
C ALA A 1 -18.47 -3.03 -14.78
N GLN A 2 -19.32 -2.00 -14.82
CA GLN A 2 -19.08 -0.78 -15.60
C GLN A 2 -18.00 0.07 -14.92
N VAL A 3 -16.76 -0.08 -15.36
CA VAL A 3 -15.60 0.69 -14.83
C VAL A 3 -15.63 2.16 -15.26
N GLY A 4 -16.50 2.55 -16.19
CA GLY A 4 -16.51 3.85 -16.88
C GLY A 4 -16.51 5.09 -15.98
N PRO A 5 -17.54 5.32 -15.15
CA PRO A 5 -17.61 6.53 -14.33
C PRO A 5 -16.61 6.52 -13.14
N ASN A 6 -16.37 5.35 -12.53
CA ASN A 6 -15.41 5.22 -11.43
C ASN A 6 -13.96 5.44 -11.88
N ARG A 7 -13.60 4.95 -13.08
CA ARG A 7 -12.27 5.16 -13.67
C ARG A 7 -12.02 6.64 -13.95
N SER A 8 -12.99 7.32 -14.57
CA SER A 8 -12.83 8.75 -14.90
C SER A 8 -12.67 9.60 -13.64
N ARG A 9 -13.47 9.31 -12.59
CA ARG A 9 -13.36 10.01 -11.30
C ARG A 9 -12.02 9.76 -10.63
N LEU A 10 -11.58 8.51 -10.59
CA LEU A 10 -10.27 8.15 -10.02
C LEU A 10 -9.13 8.84 -10.75
N GLY A 11 -9.16 8.86 -12.08
CA GLY A 11 -8.17 9.56 -12.91
C GLY A 11 -8.07 11.05 -12.52
N SER A 12 -9.20 11.75 -12.48
CA SER A 12 -9.21 13.17 -12.09
C SER A 12 -8.70 13.42 -10.67
N THR A 13 -8.98 12.52 -9.72
CA THR A 13 -8.46 12.65 -8.35
C THR A 13 -6.95 12.47 -8.32
N VAL A 14 -6.42 11.45 -9.01
CA VAL A 14 -4.97 11.22 -9.12
C VAL A 14 -4.27 12.42 -9.76
N ASP A 15 -4.83 12.95 -10.85
CA ASP A 15 -4.26 14.11 -11.55
C ASP A 15 -4.26 15.40 -10.70
N SER A 16 -5.13 15.46 -9.69
CA SER A 16 -5.23 16.60 -8.76
C SER A 16 -4.29 16.50 -7.55
N LEU A 17 -3.59 15.37 -7.36
CA LEU A 17 -2.68 15.19 -6.24
C LEU A 17 -1.46 16.10 -6.39
N ILE A 18 -1.26 16.98 -5.42
CA ILE A 18 -0.06 17.83 -5.32
C ILE A 18 0.78 17.29 -4.18
N ALA A 19 2.03 16.93 -4.48
CA ALA A 19 2.99 16.55 -3.45
C ALA A 19 3.25 17.75 -2.53
N ASN A 20 3.03 17.59 -1.24
CA ASN A 20 3.26 18.61 -0.22
C ASN A 20 3.61 17.94 1.11
N GLY A 21 4.58 18.50 1.84
CA GLY A 21 5.04 17.99 3.13
C GLY A 21 6.17 16.97 3.03
N GLY A 22 6.29 16.13 4.06
CA GLY A 22 7.27 15.05 4.17
C GLY A 22 6.64 13.66 4.00
N THR A 23 7.30 12.62 4.53
CA THR A 23 6.92 11.21 4.32
C THR A 23 6.49 10.57 5.63
N ALA A 24 5.17 10.58 5.90
CA ALA A 24 4.54 9.85 7.01
C ALA A 24 3.97 8.51 6.52
N LEU A 25 4.87 7.63 6.05
CA LEU A 25 4.56 6.33 5.47
C LEU A 25 3.82 5.41 6.43
N TYR A 26 4.30 5.28 7.66
CA TYR A 26 3.71 4.34 8.62
C TYR A 26 2.32 4.79 9.08
N ASP A 27 2.16 6.09 9.33
CA ASP A 27 0.86 6.66 9.67
C ASP A 27 -0.15 6.50 8.52
N ALA A 28 0.28 6.73 7.28
CA ALA A 28 -0.58 6.55 6.10
C ALA A 28 -1.07 5.10 5.93
N ILE A 29 -0.18 4.11 6.14
CA ILE A 29 -0.56 2.69 6.08
C ILE A 29 -1.53 2.35 7.21
N SER A 30 -1.28 2.82 8.43
CA SER A 30 -2.17 2.60 9.58
C SER A 30 -3.57 3.19 9.34
N VAL A 31 -3.66 4.41 8.81
CA VAL A 31 -4.96 5.03 8.46
C VAL A 31 -5.69 4.19 7.42
N ALA A 32 -5.00 3.76 6.36
CA ALA A 32 -5.59 2.93 5.32
C ALA A 32 -6.04 1.56 5.87
N HIS A 33 -5.23 0.95 6.73
CA HIS A 33 -5.55 -0.31 7.39
C HIS A 33 -6.80 -0.18 8.26
N GLY A 34 -6.84 0.82 9.13
CA GLY A 34 -8.00 1.09 9.99
C GLY A 34 -9.30 1.34 9.22
N HIS A 35 -9.23 2.03 8.07
CA HIS A 35 -10.39 2.19 7.19
C HIS A 35 -10.88 0.86 6.59
N LEU A 36 -9.95 0.01 6.13
CA LEU A 36 -10.32 -1.31 5.57
C LEU A 36 -10.83 -2.26 6.64
N SER A 37 -10.27 -2.25 7.85
CA SER A 37 -10.74 -3.10 8.95
C SER A 37 -12.17 -2.78 9.36
N GLN A 38 -12.58 -1.49 9.31
CA GLN A 38 -13.96 -1.08 9.62
C GLN A 38 -14.96 -1.39 8.49
N ALA A 39 -14.49 -1.43 7.24
CA ALA A 39 -15.31 -1.66 6.06
C ALA A 39 -15.22 -3.10 5.52
N ALA A 40 -14.55 -3.99 6.26
CA ALA A 40 -14.23 -5.34 5.84
C ALA A 40 -15.48 -6.18 5.53
N LEU A 41 -15.55 -6.72 4.32
CA LEU A 41 -16.58 -7.68 3.90
C LEU A 41 -15.96 -9.09 3.73
N PRO A 42 -16.53 -10.16 4.31
CA PRO A 42 -15.91 -11.49 4.31
C PRO A 42 -15.67 -12.07 2.90
N ASP A 43 -16.45 -11.67 1.90
CA ASP A 43 -16.35 -12.15 0.51
C ASP A 43 -15.55 -11.21 -0.41
N ARG A 44 -14.60 -10.45 0.15
CA ARG A 44 -13.75 -9.50 -0.59
C ARG A 44 -12.29 -9.61 -0.17
N ILE A 45 -11.41 -9.48 -1.16
CA ILE A 45 -9.98 -9.30 -0.91
C ILE A 45 -9.76 -7.83 -0.58
N HIS A 46 -9.13 -7.56 0.57
CA HIS A 46 -8.75 -6.21 0.98
C HIS A 46 -7.25 -6.06 0.79
N ALA A 47 -6.85 -4.99 0.11
CA ALA A 47 -5.45 -4.71 -0.09
C ALA A 47 -5.14 -3.22 -0.09
N ILE A 48 -3.94 -2.93 0.38
CA ILE A 48 -3.29 -1.63 0.36
C ILE A 48 -2.11 -1.78 -0.59
N VAL A 49 -1.98 -0.86 -1.55
CA VAL A 49 -0.81 -0.77 -2.41
C VAL A 49 -0.11 0.53 -2.09
N VAL A 50 1.15 0.43 -1.67
CA VAL A 50 1.96 1.54 -1.21
C VAL A 50 3.08 1.78 -2.21
N LEU A 51 3.22 3.00 -2.72
CA LEU A 51 4.29 3.40 -3.63
C LEU A 51 5.16 4.44 -2.93
N THR A 52 6.42 4.12 -2.66
CA THR A 52 7.31 4.98 -1.85
C THR A 52 8.78 4.60 -2.04
N ASP A 53 9.70 5.47 -1.62
CA ASP A 53 11.11 5.13 -1.43
C ASP A 53 11.35 4.42 -0.09
N GLY A 54 10.38 4.34 0.82
CA GLY A 54 10.52 3.68 2.11
C GLY A 54 11.26 4.50 3.17
N ASP A 55 11.56 5.78 2.88
CA ASP A 55 12.20 6.68 3.83
C ASP A 55 11.16 7.51 4.59
N ASP A 56 10.64 6.91 5.66
CA ASP A 56 9.73 7.55 6.60
C ASP A 56 10.46 8.60 7.45
N ARG A 57 9.94 9.83 7.44
CA ARG A 57 10.55 10.98 8.14
C ARG A 57 9.61 11.70 9.09
N ASP A 58 8.31 11.48 8.95
CA ASP A 58 7.28 12.30 9.59
C ASP A 58 6.20 11.47 10.30
N SER A 59 6.31 10.13 10.33
CA SER A 59 5.35 9.34 11.09
C SER A 59 5.55 9.49 12.59
N SER A 60 4.44 9.56 13.30
CA SER A 60 4.38 9.39 14.75
C SER A 60 4.55 7.91 15.16
N LYS A 61 4.15 6.99 14.29
CA LYS A 61 4.32 5.54 14.46
C LYS A 61 5.73 5.06 14.14
N THR A 62 6.09 3.92 14.72
CA THR A 62 7.31 3.18 14.38
C THR A 62 7.00 2.02 13.44
N LEU A 63 8.00 1.55 12.71
CA LEU A 63 7.90 0.34 11.89
C LEU A 63 7.40 -0.86 12.69
N GLU A 64 7.88 -1.05 13.91
CA GLU A 64 7.45 -2.16 14.77
C GLU A 64 5.97 -2.07 15.12
N SER A 65 5.48 -0.88 15.49
CA SER A 65 4.06 -0.66 15.78
C SER A 65 3.17 -0.93 14.57
N LEU A 66 3.60 -0.51 13.38
CA LEU A 66 2.89 -0.79 12.15
C LEU A 66 2.87 -2.28 11.85
N ARG A 67 3.99 -2.98 12.03
CA ARG A 67 4.08 -4.42 11.78
C ARG A 67 3.14 -5.21 12.69
N SER A 68 3.02 -4.82 13.95
CA SER A 68 2.03 -5.45 14.83
C SER A 68 0.59 -5.19 14.36
N GLU A 69 0.31 -4.03 13.77
CA GLU A 69 -1.02 -3.63 13.30
C GLU A 69 -1.44 -4.35 12.01
N VAL A 70 -0.52 -4.53 11.06
CA VAL A 70 -0.80 -5.18 9.76
C VAL A 70 -0.53 -6.69 9.76
N LEU A 71 -0.25 -7.26 10.93
CA LEU A 71 -0.06 -8.70 11.09
C LEU A 71 -1.37 -9.42 10.74
N ILE A 72 -1.31 -10.32 9.77
CA ILE A 72 -2.44 -11.22 9.50
C ILE A 72 -2.44 -12.32 10.56
N ASP A 73 -3.45 -12.28 11.44
CA ASP A 73 -3.83 -13.41 12.28
C ASP A 73 -4.79 -14.35 11.53
N GLN A 74 -4.97 -15.56 12.06
CA GLN A 74 -5.85 -16.57 11.46
C GLN A 74 -7.34 -16.31 11.74
N GLU A 75 -7.67 -15.26 12.50
CA GLU A 75 -9.01 -15.05 13.08
C GLU A 75 -9.72 -13.81 12.50
N GLY A 76 -9.00 -12.91 11.83
CA GLY A 76 -9.50 -11.65 11.28
C GLY A 76 -9.62 -11.57 9.75
N THR A 77 -10.10 -10.42 9.26
CA THR A 77 -10.11 -10.13 7.81
C THR A 77 -8.69 -9.82 7.35
N ALA A 78 -8.13 -10.69 6.51
CA ALA A 78 -6.79 -10.54 5.95
C ALA A 78 -6.69 -9.31 5.02
N ILE A 79 -6.07 -8.23 5.49
CA ILE A 79 -5.71 -7.05 4.69
C ILE A 79 -4.27 -7.20 4.23
N ARG A 80 -4.04 -7.26 2.92
CA ARG A 80 -2.70 -7.42 2.34
C ARG A 80 -2.07 -6.08 2.01
N VAL A 81 -0.82 -5.85 2.40
CA VAL A 81 -0.08 -4.60 2.16
C VAL A 81 1.03 -4.85 1.15
N PHE A 82 0.78 -4.54 -0.12
CA PHE A 82 1.78 -4.59 -1.17
C PHE A 82 2.60 -3.29 -1.16
N THR A 83 3.92 -3.42 -1.12
CA THR A 83 4.84 -2.28 -1.18
C THR A 83 5.54 -2.25 -2.54
N ILE A 84 5.66 -1.06 -3.11
CA ILE A 84 6.37 -0.80 -4.36
C ILE A 84 7.45 0.23 -4.05
N GLY A 85 8.71 -0.20 -4.08
CA GLY A 85 9.86 0.67 -4.00
C GLY A 85 9.98 1.45 -5.30
N TYR A 86 9.84 2.78 -5.25
CA TYR A 86 9.91 3.64 -6.42
C TYR A 86 11.10 4.58 -6.39
N GLY A 87 11.88 4.57 -7.47
CA GLY A 87 13.08 5.39 -7.61
C GLY A 87 14.37 4.61 -7.37
N SER A 88 15.51 5.31 -7.39
CA SER A 88 16.83 4.67 -7.31
C SER A 88 17.30 4.34 -5.90
N ASN A 89 16.78 5.05 -4.88
CA ASN A 89 17.24 4.97 -3.50
C ASN A 89 16.10 4.53 -2.58
N THR A 90 15.68 3.28 -2.72
CA THR A 90 14.61 2.69 -1.92
C THR A 90 15.15 1.96 -0.70
N ASN A 91 14.55 2.16 0.47
CA ASN A 91 14.78 1.36 1.67
C ASN A 91 14.04 0.02 1.57
N GLU A 92 14.59 -0.89 0.76
CA GLU A 92 13.95 -2.18 0.43
C GLU A 92 13.68 -3.03 1.68
N ALA A 93 14.59 -3.03 2.65
CA ALA A 93 14.43 -3.81 3.88
C ALA A 93 13.19 -3.40 4.69
N VAL A 94 12.87 -2.09 4.74
CA VAL A 94 11.66 -1.60 5.41
C VAL A 94 10.41 -2.02 4.63
N LEU A 95 10.44 -1.89 3.30
CA LEU A 95 9.30 -2.20 2.45
C LEU A 95 8.98 -3.70 2.41
N GLU A 96 10.01 -4.54 2.40
CA GLU A 96 9.89 -5.99 2.53
C GLU A 96 9.31 -6.38 3.90
N ALA A 97 9.85 -5.83 4.99
CA ALA A 97 9.36 -6.13 6.34
C ALA A 97 7.88 -5.78 6.54
N ILE A 98 7.38 -4.74 5.89
CA ILE A 98 5.95 -4.38 5.92
C ILE A 98 5.12 -5.38 5.11
N ALA A 99 5.57 -5.71 3.89
CA ALA A 99 4.82 -6.60 3.00
C ALA A 99 4.72 -8.02 3.56
N GLU A 100 5.83 -8.57 4.06
CA GLU A 100 5.89 -9.93 4.63
C GLU A 100 4.94 -10.10 5.81
N GLN A 101 4.82 -9.07 6.65
CA GLN A 101 3.97 -9.06 7.83
C GLN A 101 2.49 -9.28 7.49
N SER A 102 2.08 -8.82 6.31
CA SER A 102 0.72 -8.98 5.78
C SER A 102 0.62 -10.08 4.70
N GLN A 103 1.60 -10.99 4.66
CA GLN A 103 1.71 -12.07 3.67
C GLN A 103 1.58 -11.59 2.21
N ALA A 104 1.95 -10.34 1.95
CA ALA A 104 1.95 -9.71 0.66
C ALA A 104 3.36 -9.71 0.06
N LYS A 105 3.55 -9.01 -1.06
CA LYS A 105 4.85 -8.93 -1.75
C LYS A 105 5.33 -7.50 -1.88
N PHE A 106 6.64 -7.36 -1.73
CA PHE A 106 7.39 -6.18 -2.17
C PHE A 106 7.68 -6.29 -3.67
N TYR A 107 7.63 -5.15 -4.35
CA TYR A 107 8.04 -5.00 -5.74
C TYR A 107 9.01 -3.82 -5.86
N LYS A 108 10.05 -3.99 -6.66
CA LYS A 108 10.88 -2.87 -7.11
C LYS A 108 10.30 -2.32 -8.41
N GLY A 109 10.04 -1.02 -8.43
CA GLY A 109 9.45 -0.32 -9.58
C GLY A 109 10.27 0.91 -9.99
N SER A 110 10.30 1.17 -11.28
CA SER A 110 10.82 2.42 -11.84
C SER A 110 9.73 3.12 -12.67
N THR A 111 10.00 4.33 -13.15
CA THR A 111 9.13 5.05 -14.10
C THR A 111 8.76 4.21 -15.33
N GLU A 112 9.69 3.37 -15.78
CA GLU A 112 9.55 2.56 -17.00
C GLU A 112 8.66 1.33 -16.77
N ASP A 113 8.80 0.68 -15.63
CA ASP A 113 8.22 -0.66 -15.39
C ASP A 113 7.01 -0.65 -14.46
N ILE A 114 6.62 0.52 -13.93
CA ILE A 114 5.52 0.66 -12.96
C ILE A 114 4.21 0.02 -13.47
N ARG A 115 3.94 0.08 -14.78
CA ARG A 115 2.76 -0.55 -15.38
C ARG A 115 2.76 -2.07 -15.23
N GLU A 116 3.90 -2.72 -15.43
CA GLU A 116 4.02 -4.17 -15.28
C GLU A 116 3.95 -4.59 -13.82
N VAL A 117 4.51 -3.79 -12.91
CA VAL A 117 4.37 -4.01 -11.46
C VAL A 117 2.90 -3.99 -11.04
N PHE A 118 2.15 -2.95 -11.46
CA PHE A 118 0.72 -2.88 -11.16
C PHE A 118 -0.09 -4.04 -11.79
N LYS A 119 0.28 -4.50 -12.99
CA LYS A 119 -0.31 -5.71 -13.59
C LYS A 119 -0.02 -6.96 -12.76
N GLY A 120 1.22 -7.13 -12.29
CA GLY A 120 1.60 -8.26 -11.42
C GLY A 120 0.85 -8.26 -10.09
N ILE A 121 0.62 -7.09 -9.50
CA ILE A 121 -0.23 -6.97 -8.31
C ILE A 121 -1.68 -7.33 -8.63
N SER A 122 -2.19 -6.92 -9.80
CA SER A 122 -3.57 -7.22 -10.20
C SER A 122 -3.88 -8.71 -10.32
N THR A 123 -2.89 -9.58 -10.53
CA THR A 123 -3.11 -11.04 -10.57
C THR A 123 -3.40 -11.66 -9.21
N PHE A 124 -3.23 -10.89 -8.12
CA PHE A 124 -3.60 -11.34 -6.77
C PHE A 124 -5.09 -11.11 -6.44
N PHE A 125 -5.83 -10.44 -7.33
CA PHE A 125 -7.26 -10.13 -7.17
C PHE A 125 -8.10 -10.81 -8.26
#